data_AF-F2LRZ6-F1
#
_entry.id   AF-F2LRZ6-F1
#
_cell.length_a   1.000
_cell.length_b   1.000
_cell.length_c   1.000
_cell.angle_alpha   90.00
_cell.angle_beta   90.00
_cell.angle_gamma   90.00
#
_symmetry.space_group_name_H-M   'P 1'
#
loop_
_entity.id
_entity.type
_entity.pdbx_description
1 polymer ?
#
loop_
_entity_poly.entity_id
_entity_poly.type
_entity_poly.pdbx_seq_one_letter_code
_entity_poly.pdbx_strand_id
1 'polypeptide(L)'
;MILSARHGFIDSDTVIEPYEQRMTEARAEALLEEIASAMPAAWPAGLRTILLAGGKNYRRVMRAALERQAECGIGPAGARVAETSGSIGYQRQQLSAFLRGA
;
A
#
# COMPACT_ATOMS: atom_id res chain seq x y z
N MET A 1 3.25 5.26 4.55
CA MET A 1 1.89 5.26 4.00
C MET A 1 1.18 3.97 4.37
N ILE A 2 -0.05 4.06 4.84
CA ILE A 2 -0.93 2.94 5.20
C ILE A 2 -2.20 3.05 4.36
N LEU A 3 -2.69 1.94 3.80
CA LEU A 3 -4.00 1.89 3.16
C LEU A 3 -5.06 1.42 4.15
N SER A 4 -6.08 2.23 4.37
CA SER A 4 -7.26 1.95 5.19
C SER A 4 -8.49 1.72 4.30
N ALA A 5 -9.32 0.73 4.65
CA ALA A 5 -10.61 0.55 4.00
C ALA A 5 -11.58 1.73 4.22
N ARG A 6 -11.48 2.40 5.38
CA ARG A 6 -12.32 3.55 5.72
C ARG A 6 -11.74 4.85 5.17
N HIS A 7 -10.45 5.08 5.40
CA HIS A 7 -9.83 6.39 5.19
C HIS A 7 -9.02 6.51 3.90
N GLY A 8 -8.90 5.44 3.10
CA GLY A 8 -8.01 5.45 1.93
C GLY A 8 -6.54 5.45 2.34
N PHE A 9 -5.69 6.10 1.56
CA PHE A 9 -4.27 6.24 1.89
C PHE A 9 -4.07 7.34 2.94
N ILE A 10 -3.37 6.99 4.02
CA ILE A 10 -3.04 7.89 5.13
C ILE A 10 -1.56 7.80 5.50
N ASP A 11 -1.05 8.82 6.19
CA ASP A 11 0.30 8.81 6.74
C ASP A 11 0.42 7.84 7.91
N SER A 12 1.63 7.34 8.16
CA SER A 12 1.87 6.35 9.23
C SER A 12 1.73 6.90 10.65
N ASP A 13 1.76 8.23 10.80
CA ASP A 13 1.60 8.96 12.05
C ASP A 13 0.20 9.57 12.23
N THR A 14 -0.71 9.36 11.26
CA THR A 14 -2.11 9.78 11.39
C THR A 14 -2.79 8.96 12.49
N VAL A 15 -3.29 9.66 13.52
CA VAL A 15 -4.13 9.06 14.56
C VAL A 15 -5.52 8.78 14.01
N ILE A 16 -5.99 7.53 14.15
CA ILE A 16 -7.30 7.09 13.70
C ILE A 16 -8.10 6.52 14.88
N GLU A 17 -9.38 6.89 14.97
CA GLU A 17 -10.30 6.32 15.95
C GLU A 17 -10.56 4.84 15.65
N PRO A 18 -10.85 4.00 16.66
CA PRO A 18 -11.18 2.59 16.45
C PRO A 18 -12.34 2.39 15.46
N TYR A 19 -12.18 1.45 14.54
CA TYR A 19 -13.22 1.09 13.58
C TYR A 19 -13.14 -0.35 13.10
N GLU A 20 -14.29 -0.90 12.72
CA GLU A 20 -14.36 -2.18 12.01
C GLU A 20 -14.94 -1.97 10.60
N GLN A 21 -14.06 -2.00 9.60
CA GLN A 21 -14.44 -1.98 8.20
C GLN A 21 -13.46 -2.83 7.40
N ARG A 22 -13.97 -3.82 6.67
CA ARG A 22 -13.15 -4.69 5.82
C ARG A 22 -13.01 -4.09 4.43
N MET A 23 -11.88 -4.36 3.78
CA MET A 23 -11.67 -4.08 2.36
C MET A 23 -12.40 -5.13 1.51
N THR A 24 -13.68 -4.89 1.25
CA THR A 24 -14.45 -5.68 0.27
C THR A 24 -13.97 -5.39 -1.15
N GLU A 25 -14.39 -6.21 -2.10
CA GLU A 25 -14.12 -5.95 -3.52
C GLU A 25 -14.75 -4.64 -3.97
N ALA A 26 -16.03 -4.40 -3.66
CA ALA A 26 -16.70 -3.14 -3.97
C ALA A 26 -16.01 -1.91 -3.36
N ARG A 27 -15.47 -2.02 -2.13
CA ARG A 27 -14.71 -0.90 -1.55
C ARG A 27 -13.37 -0.70 -2.25
N ALA A 28 -12.72 -1.79 -2.67
CA ALA A 28 -11.50 -1.69 -3.47
C ALA A 28 -11.77 -0.99 -4.81
N GLU A 29 -12.87 -1.33 -5.51
CA GLU A 29 -13.27 -0.63 -6.74
C GLU A 29 -13.50 0.86 -6.50
N ALA A 30 -14.27 1.22 -5.47
CA ALA A 30 -14.50 2.63 -5.12
C ALA A 30 -13.17 3.37 -4.86
N LEU A 31 -12.24 2.76 -4.14
CA LEU A 31 -10.90 3.34 -3.93
C LEU A 31 -10.10 3.46 -5.22
N LEU A 32 -10.22 2.50 -6.15
CA LEU A 32 -9.55 2.57 -7.46
C LEU A 32 -10.07 3.73 -8.31
N GLU A 33 -11.38 4.03 -8.24
CA GLU A 33 -11.97 5.20 -8.89
C GLU A 33 -11.48 6.51 -8.25
N GLU A 34 -11.24 6.51 -6.94
CA GLU A 34 -10.74 7.65 -6.16
C GLU A 34 -9.22 7.88 -6.31
N ILE A 35 -8.46 6.94 -6.90
CA ILE A 35 -6.98 6.98 -7.00
C ILE A 35 -6.45 8.25 -7.68
N ALA A 36 -7.26 8.95 -8.46
CA ALA A 36 -6.93 10.26 -9.01
C ALA A 36 -6.48 11.27 -7.93
N SER A 37 -6.95 11.10 -6.68
CA SER A 37 -6.65 11.96 -5.53
C SER A 37 -5.64 11.36 -4.54
N ALA A 38 -5.30 10.08 -4.68
CA ALA A 38 -4.49 9.34 -3.72
C ALA A 38 -3.00 9.57 -3.93
N MET A 39 -2.51 10.77 -3.61
CA MET A 39 -1.06 11.00 -3.52
C MET A 39 -0.71 11.83 -2.29
N PRO A 40 -0.24 11.17 -1.21
CA PRO A 40 0.78 11.80 -0.40
C PRO A 40 1.90 10.85 0.03
N ALA A 41 3.11 11.27 -0.34
CA ALA A 41 4.35 11.36 0.45
C ALA A 41 5.52 11.42 -0.54
N ALA A 42 6.41 12.39 -0.38
CA ALA A 42 7.69 12.34 -1.09
C ALA A 42 8.36 11.00 -0.74
N TRP A 43 8.71 10.22 -1.76
CA TRP A 43 9.42 8.97 -1.55
C TRP A 43 10.75 9.27 -0.86
N PRO A 44 11.15 8.49 0.16
CA PRO A 44 12.47 8.64 0.76
C PRO A 44 13.56 8.58 -0.31
N ALA A 45 14.52 9.49 -0.23
CA ALA A 45 15.64 9.50 -1.16
C ALA A 45 16.39 8.16 -1.11
N GLY A 46 16.68 7.59 -2.29
CA GLY A 46 17.41 6.32 -2.38
C GLY A 46 16.60 5.08 -2.04
N LEU A 47 15.26 5.15 -1.98
CA LEU A 47 14.43 3.97 -1.78
C LEU A 47 14.64 2.93 -2.90
N ARG A 48 15.00 1.69 -2.53
CA ARG A 48 15.33 0.61 -3.48
C ARG A 48 14.27 -0.48 -3.56
N THR A 49 13.45 -0.63 -2.52
CA THR A 49 12.50 -1.73 -2.40
C THR A 49 11.19 -1.25 -1.79
N ILE A 50 10.08 -1.76 -2.32
CA ILE A 50 8.72 -1.51 -1.84
C ILE A 50 8.06 -2.87 -1.60
N LEU A 51 7.40 -3.04 -0.45
CA LEU A 51 6.57 -4.21 -0.16
C LEU A 51 5.10 -3.81 -0.04
N LEU A 52 4.24 -4.42 -0.86
CA LEU A 52 2.79 -4.34 -0.70
C LEU A 52 2.32 -5.41 0.30
N ALA A 53 2.14 -4.99 1.54
CA ALA A 53 1.72 -5.84 2.64
C ALA A 53 0.20 -5.76 2.87
N GLY A 54 -0.50 -6.88 2.76
CA GLY A 54 -1.94 -6.95 3.02
C GLY A 54 -2.66 -8.02 2.22
N GLY A 55 -3.96 -8.15 2.44
CA GLY A 55 -4.82 -9.06 1.67
C GLY A 55 -4.94 -8.64 0.20
N LYS A 56 -5.44 -9.56 -0.64
CA LYS A 56 -5.56 -9.39 -2.11
C LYS A 56 -6.13 -8.02 -2.52
N ASN A 57 -7.26 -7.62 -1.93
CA ASN A 57 -7.93 -6.37 -2.29
C ASN A 57 -7.10 -5.13 -1.89
N TYR A 58 -6.43 -5.17 -0.75
CA TYR A 58 -5.52 -4.09 -0.36
C TYR A 58 -4.34 -3.97 -1.33
N ARG A 59 -3.70 -5.09 -1.69
CA ARG A 59 -2.56 -5.08 -2.62
C ARG A 59 -2.94 -4.60 -4.01
N ARG A 60 -4.15 -4.95 -4.48
CA ARG A 60 -4.69 -4.44 -5.74
C ARG A 60 -4.76 -2.91 -5.76
N VAL A 61 -5.34 -2.30 -4.71
CA VAL A 61 -5.43 -0.83 -4.61
C VAL A 61 -4.04 -0.20 -4.47
N MET A 62 -3.17 -0.75 -3.63
CA MET A 62 -1.79 -0.27 -3.48
C MET A 62 -0.99 -0.33 -4.78
N ARG A 63 -1.14 -1.40 -5.55
CA ARG A 63 -0.50 -1.57 -6.86
C ARG A 63 -0.96 -0.51 -7.85
N ALA A 64 -2.26 -0.32 -7.99
CA ALA A 64 -2.80 0.70 -8.88
C ALA A 64 -2.34 2.12 -8.48
N ALA A 65 -2.21 2.41 -7.19
CA ALA A 65 -1.68 3.69 -6.73
C ALA A 65 -0.20 3.87 -7.11
N LEU A 66 0.63 2.82 -6.96
CA LEU A 66 2.03 2.86 -7.40
C LEU A 66 2.16 3.06 -8.92
N GLU A 67 1.34 2.36 -9.70
CA GLU A 67 1.32 2.48 -11.16
C GLU A 67 0.93 3.89 -11.59
N ARG A 68 -0.13 4.45 -10.97
CA ARG A 68 -0.56 5.83 -11.21
C ARG A 68 0.52 6.86 -10.84
N GLN A 69 1.21 6.66 -9.72
CA GLN A 69 2.34 7.50 -9.32
C GLN A 69 3.46 7.47 -10.37
N ALA A 70 3.83 6.29 -10.84
CA ALA A 70 4.85 6.12 -11.87
C ALA A 70 4.49 6.83 -13.18
N GLU A 71 3.24 6.76 -13.62
CA GLU A 71 2.74 7.50 -14.80
C GLU A 71 2.87 9.03 -14.65
N CYS A 72 2.69 9.54 -13.42
CA CYS A 72 2.86 10.95 -13.10
C CYS A 72 4.34 11.35 -12.87
N GLY A 73 5.30 10.43 -13.05
CA GLY A 73 6.71 10.69 -12.77
C GLY A 73 7.03 10.83 -11.28
N ILE A 74 6.12 10.36 -10.41
CA ILE A 74 6.25 10.39 -8.96
C ILE A 74 6.60 8.97 -8.52
N GLY A 75 7.68 8.80 -7.76
CA GLY A 75 8.10 7.45 -7.39
C GLY A 75 9.61 7.28 -7.36
N PRO A 76 10.12 6.28 -6.64
CA PRO A 76 11.50 5.90 -6.74
C PRO A 76 11.68 5.10 -8.03
N ALA A 77 12.23 5.77 -9.05
CA ALA A 77 12.55 5.13 -10.33
C ALA A 77 13.41 3.88 -10.11
N GLY A 78 12.95 2.72 -10.61
CA GLY A 78 13.68 1.46 -10.52
C GLY A 78 13.61 0.75 -9.16
N ALA A 79 12.78 1.19 -8.22
CA ALA A 79 12.53 0.42 -7.00
C ALA A 79 11.90 -0.95 -7.30
N ARG A 80 12.39 -1.99 -6.63
CA ARG A 80 11.81 -3.34 -6.75
C ARG A 80 10.53 -3.41 -5.93
N VAL A 81 9.43 -3.82 -6.56
CA VAL A 81 8.14 -4.00 -5.89
C VAL A 81 7.91 -5.48 -5.61
N ALA A 82 7.68 -5.83 -4.35
CA ALA A 82 7.28 -7.16 -3.90
C ALA A 82 5.88 -7.13 -3.29
N GLU A 83 5.22 -8.29 -3.23
CA GLU A 83 3.93 -8.46 -2.57
C GLU A 83 4.00 -9.58 -1.54
N THR A 84 3.26 -9.40 -0.45
CA THR A 84 3.01 -10.50 0.48
C THR A 84 2.11 -11.57 -0.16
N SER A 85 2.29 -12.84 0.19
CA SER A 85 1.44 -13.95 -0.30
C SER A 85 1.11 -14.98 0.79
N GLY A 86 0.16 -15.87 0.52
CA GLY A 86 -0.28 -16.89 1.49
C GLY A 86 -1.22 -16.36 2.57
N SER A 87 -1.45 -17.18 3.60
CA SER A 87 -2.29 -16.85 4.76
C SER A 87 -1.64 -15.78 5.65
N ILE A 88 -2.40 -15.20 6.58
CA ILE A 88 -1.95 -14.09 7.43
C ILE A 88 -0.65 -14.38 8.19
N GLY A 89 -0.42 -15.63 8.61
CA GLY A 89 0.84 -16.03 9.26
C GLY A 89 2.06 -15.84 8.36
N TYR A 90 1.97 -16.29 7.10
CA TYR A 90 3.03 -16.11 6.12
C TYR A 90 3.24 -14.65 5.75
N GLN A 91 2.16 -13.87 5.61
CA GLN A 91 2.27 -12.44 5.31
C GLN A 91 3.00 -11.68 6.44
N ARG A 92 2.73 -12.02 7.71
CA ARG A 92 3.46 -11.46 8.87
C ARG A 92 4.94 -11.84 8.84
N GLN A 93 5.26 -13.09 8.51
CA GLN A 93 6.65 -13.54 8.37
C GLN A 93 7.39 -12.76 7.27
N GLN A 94 6.77 -12.60 6.09
CA GLN A 94 7.32 -11.85 4.96
C GLN A 94 7.55 -10.37 5.29
N LEU A 95 6.57 -9.71 5.92
CA LEU A 95 6.74 -8.33 6.39
C LEU A 95 7.90 -8.21 7.38
N SER A 96 7.99 -9.15 8.32
CA SER A 96 9.07 -9.20 9.30
C SER A 96 10.45 -9.37 8.64
N ALA A 97 10.56 -10.22 7.62
CA ALA A 97 11.79 -10.40 6.84
C ALA A 97 12.17 -9.11 6.09
N PHE A 98 11.20 -8.49 5.42
CA PHE A 98 11.39 -7.23 4.70
C PHE A 98 11.90 -6.11 5.60
N LEU A 99 11.33 -5.95 6.79
CA LEU A 99 11.76 -4.92 7.75
C LEU A 99 13.18 -5.13 8.30
N ARG A 100 13.70 -6.37 8.26
CA ARG A 100 15.09 -6.67 8.62
C ARG A 100 16.09 -6.45 7.47
N GLY A 101 15.62 -6.10 6.27
CA GLY A 101 16.46 -5.96 5.09
C GLY A 101 16.96 -7.29 4.51
N ALA A 102 16.23 -8.39 4.76
CA ALA A 102 16.53 -9.71 4.22
C ALA A 102 16.11 -9.86 2.75
#